data_AF-A0A1U7CWU1-F1
#
_entry.id   AF-A0A1U7CWU1-F1
#
_cell.length_a   1.000
_cell.length_b   1.000
_cell.length_c   1.000
_cell.angle_alpha   90.00
_cell.angle_beta   90.00
_cell.angle_gamma   90.00
#
_symmetry.space_group_name_H-M   'P 1'
#
loop_
_entity.id
_entity.type
_entity.pdbx_description
1 polymer ?
#
loop_
_entity_poly.entity_id
_entity_poly.type
_entity_poly.pdbx_seq_one_letter_code
_entity_poly.pdbx_strand_id
1 'polypeptide(L)'
;MSQAPEQALVPPRPNPGPEPWSGDGGLANPLLIVAVAAAGLSAVWLWRRRRRVKQPSRPPTPSLPLDESPEARLLALCEQVRGTLSSRFGPGLRARTTEEIAVDLQILDLLGVERFDRLTELLRTGDRLKFARQGTAGAVVDQLGELVAWASALDTLPHPPRPVNDQNRRSPGERNGRRSPRTDPPRS
;
A
#
# COMPACT_ATOMS: atom_id res chain seq x y z
N MET A 1 -3.97 -59.43 67.37
CA MET A 1 -2.95 -58.69 66.60
C MET A 1 -3.09 -59.12 65.15
N SER A 2 -3.62 -58.27 64.28
CA SER A 2 -3.49 -58.34 62.81
C SER A 2 -3.97 -57.00 62.22
N GLN A 3 -3.16 -56.44 61.34
CA GLN A 3 -3.08 -55.03 60.96
C GLN A 3 -4.18 -54.60 59.99
N ALA A 4 -4.60 -53.34 60.11
CA ALA A 4 -5.43 -52.64 59.12
C ALA A 4 -4.60 -52.33 57.86
N PRO A 5 -5.16 -52.46 56.64
CA PRO A 5 -4.43 -52.09 55.44
C PRO A 5 -4.32 -50.56 55.34
N GLU A 6 -3.08 -50.09 55.22
CA GLU A 6 -2.76 -48.69 54.95
C GLU A 6 -3.38 -48.26 53.62
N GLN A 7 -4.27 -47.28 53.67
CA GLN A 7 -4.86 -46.67 52.49
C GLN A 7 -3.77 -45.85 51.79
N ALA A 8 -3.17 -46.42 50.74
CA ALA A 8 -2.21 -45.75 49.90
C ALA A 8 -2.84 -44.47 49.31
N LEU A 9 -2.25 -43.33 49.66
CA LEU A 9 -2.67 -42.00 49.23
C LEU A 9 -2.40 -41.86 47.73
N VAL A 10 -3.43 -42.05 46.91
CA VAL A 10 -3.35 -41.84 45.46
C VAL A 10 -3.38 -40.33 45.18
N PRO A 11 -2.40 -39.76 44.47
CA PRO A 11 -2.44 -38.34 44.13
C PRO A 11 -3.62 -38.05 43.19
N PRO A 12 -4.30 -36.89 43.36
CA PRO A 12 -5.41 -36.52 42.50
C PRO A 12 -4.95 -36.42 41.05
N ARG A 13 -5.74 -36.98 40.11
CA ARG A 13 -5.41 -36.89 38.69
C ARG A 13 -5.41 -35.42 38.24
N PRO A 14 -4.44 -35.00 37.41
CA PRO A 14 -4.43 -33.66 36.82
C PRO A 14 -5.71 -33.44 36.02
N ASN A 15 -6.42 -32.34 36.27
CA ASN A 15 -7.58 -31.96 35.48
C ASN A 15 -7.10 -31.55 34.08
N PRO A 16 -7.42 -32.27 33.00
CA PRO A 16 -7.15 -31.79 31.65
C PRO A 16 -7.94 -30.49 31.48
N GLY A 17 -7.24 -29.41 31.13
CA GLY A 17 -7.88 -28.13 30.86
C GLY A 17 -8.96 -28.24 29.77
N PRO A 18 -9.82 -27.23 29.63
CA PRO A 18 -10.94 -27.27 28.69
C PRO A 18 -10.44 -27.63 27.29
N GLU A 19 -11.07 -28.65 26.67
CA GLU A 19 -10.73 -29.07 25.31
C GLU A 19 -10.92 -27.91 24.33
N PRO A 20 -10.01 -27.72 23.37
CA PRO A 20 -10.19 -26.74 22.31
C PRO A 20 -11.44 -27.10 21.50
N TRP A 21 -12.34 -26.14 21.32
CA TRP A 21 -13.53 -26.33 20.51
C TRP A 21 -13.13 -26.69 19.08
N SER A 22 -13.57 -27.86 18.60
CA SER A 22 -13.56 -28.23 17.19
C SER A 22 -14.53 -27.32 16.44
N GLY A 23 -14.06 -26.13 16.08
CA GLY A 23 -14.78 -25.23 15.20
C GLY A 23 -14.73 -25.79 13.78
N ASP A 24 -15.75 -26.57 13.40
CA ASP A 24 -16.13 -26.78 12.01
C ASP A 24 -16.70 -25.45 11.45
N GLY A 25 -15.80 -24.48 11.26
CA GLY A 25 -16.03 -23.28 10.48
C GLY A 25 -15.53 -23.53 9.08
N GLY A 26 -16.45 -23.85 8.16
CA GLY A 26 -16.16 -24.22 6.77
C GLY A 26 -15.03 -23.42 6.16
N LEU A 27 -14.05 -24.14 5.60
CA LEU A 27 -12.84 -23.63 4.97
C LEU A 27 -13.17 -22.42 4.10
N ALA A 28 -12.89 -21.23 4.64
CA ALA A 28 -12.85 -20.00 3.87
C ALA A 28 -11.72 -20.17 2.86
N ASN A 29 -12.07 -20.61 1.65
CA ASN A 29 -11.11 -20.81 0.58
C ASN A 29 -10.42 -19.46 0.33
N PRO A 30 -9.12 -19.31 0.64
CA PRO A 30 -8.44 -18.02 0.56
C PRO A 30 -8.48 -17.46 -0.86
N LEU A 31 -8.56 -18.32 -1.88
CA LEU A 31 -8.75 -17.93 -3.27
C LEU A 31 -10.09 -17.25 -3.53
N LEU A 32 -11.16 -17.63 -2.81
CA LEU A 32 -12.47 -17.02 -2.94
C LEU A 32 -12.51 -15.64 -2.29
N ILE A 33 -11.84 -15.45 -1.14
CA ILE A 33 -11.67 -14.12 -0.52
C ILE A 33 -10.87 -13.19 -1.44
N VAL A 34 -9.76 -13.69 -2.01
CA VAL A 34 -8.93 -12.92 -2.95
C VAL A 34 -9.71 -12.57 -4.22
N ALA A 35 -10.50 -13.51 -4.75
CA ALA A 35 -11.33 -13.26 -5.94
C ALA A 35 -12.41 -12.21 -5.66
N VAL A 36 -13.09 -12.25 -4.52
CA VAL A 36 -14.11 -11.26 -4.12
C VAL A 36 -13.47 -9.89 -3.88
N ALA A 37 -12.31 -9.84 -3.22
CA ALA A 37 -11.57 -8.59 -3.00
C ALA A 37 -11.07 -7.98 -4.33
N ALA A 38 -10.55 -8.80 -5.24
CA ALA A 38 -10.11 -8.35 -6.56
C ALA A 38 -11.27 -7.89 -7.44
N ALA A 39 -12.42 -8.59 -7.40
CA ALA A 39 -13.64 -8.18 -8.09
C ALA A 39 -14.19 -6.85 -7.52
N GLY A 40 -14.17 -6.68 -6.20
CA GLY A 40 -14.54 -5.43 -5.53
C GLY A 40 -13.65 -4.25 -5.92
N LEU A 41 -12.32 -4.43 -5.88
CA LEU A 41 -11.37 -3.38 -6.27
C LEU A 41 -11.51 -2.99 -7.74
N SER A 42 -11.65 -3.98 -8.62
CA SER A 42 -11.80 -3.73 -10.06
C SER A 42 -13.16 -3.07 -10.37
N ALA A 43 -14.23 -3.43 -9.67
CA ALA A 43 -15.52 -2.74 -9.78
C ALA A 43 -15.45 -1.28 -9.32
N VAL A 44 -14.82 -1.00 -8.17
CA VAL A 44 -14.62 0.38 -7.66
C VAL A 44 -13.74 1.20 -8.62
N TRP A 45 -12.67 0.61 -9.14
CA TRP A 45 -11.78 1.27 -10.09
C TRP A 45 -12.49 1.57 -11.41
N LEU A 46 -13.23 0.60 -11.96
CA LEU A 46 -14.01 0.78 -13.19
C LEU A 46 -15.14 1.79 -13.00
N TRP A 47 -15.77 1.82 -11.82
CA TRP A 47 -16.81 2.79 -11.48
C TRP A 47 -16.26 4.22 -11.37
N ARG A 48 -15.10 4.41 -10.72
CA ARG A 48 -14.41 5.71 -10.67
C ARG A 48 -13.96 6.16 -12.06
N ARG A 49 -13.50 5.24 -12.91
CA ARG A 49 -13.14 5.54 -14.31
C ARG A 49 -14.35 5.92 -15.15
N ARG A 50 -15.48 5.23 -14.99
CA ARG A 50 -16.74 5.53 -15.71
C ARG A 50 -17.38 6.85 -15.26
N ARG A 51 -17.29 7.19 -13.98
CA ARG A 51 -17.78 8.48 -13.44
C ARG A 51 -16.99 9.71 -13.92
N ARG A 52 -15.75 9.54 -14.38
CA ARG A 52 -14.98 10.64 -15.00
C ARG A 52 -15.39 10.95 -16.45
N VAL A 53 -16.11 10.05 -17.12
CA VAL A 53 -16.39 10.18 -18.58
C VAL A 53 -17.86 10.47 -18.88
N LYS A 54 -18.79 10.20 -17.96
CA LYS A 54 -20.22 10.48 -18.17
C LYS A 54 -20.86 10.99 -16.88
N GLN A 55 -21.06 12.30 -16.80
CA GLN A 55 -22.06 12.89 -15.91
C GLN A 55 -23.41 12.77 -16.61
N PRO A 56 -24.34 11.95 -16.12
CA PRO A 56 -25.74 12.29 -16.21
C PRO A 56 -26.32 12.43 -14.81
N SER A 57 -27.04 13.52 -14.63
CA SER A 57 -27.79 13.91 -13.45
C SER A 57 -28.66 12.76 -12.93
N ARG A 58 -28.40 12.26 -11.72
CA ARG A 58 -29.29 11.36 -10.97
C ARG A 58 -29.47 11.94 -9.57
N PRO A 59 -30.71 11.99 -9.03
CA PRO A 59 -31.03 12.81 -7.86
C PRO A 59 -30.32 12.32 -6.60
N PRO A 60 -30.08 13.22 -5.63
CA PRO A 60 -29.21 12.95 -4.50
C PRO A 60 -29.87 11.98 -3.51
N THR A 61 -29.20 10.86 -3.28
CA THR A 61 -29.28 10.14 -2.00
C THR A 61 -28.57 11.02 -0.96
N PRO A 62 -29.09 11.20 0.27
CA PRO A 62 -28.53 12.13 1.25
C PRO A 62 -27.09 11.72 1.56
N SER A 63 -26.15 12.47 0.99
CA SER A 63 -24.74 12.39 1.29
C SER A 63 -24.55 12.82 2.74
N LEU A 64 -23.91 11.95 3.53
CA LEU A 64 -23.14 12.37 4.70
C LEU A 64 -22.46 13.71 4.38
N PRO A 65 -22.48 14.71 5.28
CA PRO A 65 -21.87 16.00 5.01
C PRO A 65 -20.43 15.74 4.60
N LEU A 66 -20.14 16.00 3.33
CA LEU A 66 -18.78 16.06 2.84
C LEU A 66 -18.18 17.19 3.66
N ASP A 67 -17.28 16.87 4.59
CA ASP A 67 -16.65 17.90 5.41
C ASP A 67 -15.91 18.84 4.43
N GLU A 68 -16.52 19.99 4.16
CA GLU A 68 -15.96 20.98 3.25
C GLU A 68 -14.90 21.84 3.92
N SER A 69 -14.50 21.47 5.15
CA SER A 69 -13.45 22.15 5.88
C SER A 69 -12.19 22.30 5.02
N PRO A 70 -11.49 23.43 5.14
CA PRO A 70 -10.26 23.65 4.38
C PRO A 70 -9.18 22.61 4.74
N GLU A 71 -9.24 22.08 5.96
CA GLU A 71 -8.42 20.96 6.42
C GLU A 71 -8.67 19.69 5.62
N ALA A 72 -9.94 19.29 5.46
CA ALA A 72 -10.32 18.15 4.63
C ALA A 72 -9.91 18.33 3.16
N ARG A 73 -10.02 19.56 2.63
CA ARG A 73 -9.57 19.89 1.26
C ARG A 73 -8.05 19.75 1.11
N LEU A 74 -7.27 20.19 2.09
CA LEU A 74 -5.80 20.05 2.06
C LEU A 74 -5.38 18.57 2.14
N LEU A 75 -6.02 17.77 2.99
CA LEU A 75 -5.77 16.33 3.06
C LEU A 75 -6.11 15.65 1.73
N ALA A 76 -7.24 16.01 1.11
CA ALA A 76 -7.60 15.51 -0.21
C ALA A 76 -6.58 15.89 -1.29
N LEU A 77 -6.03 17.11 -1.21
CA LEU A 77 -4.95 17.56 -2.09
C LEU A 77 -3.67 16.73 -1.92
N CYS A 78 -3.27 16.45 -0.68
CA CYS A 78 -2.11 15.59 -0.39
C CYS A 78 -2.29 14.18 -0.98
N GLU A 79 -3.49 13.60 -0.85
CA GLU A 79 -3.83 12.31 -1.43
C GLU A 79 -3.83 12.34 -2.97
N GLN A 80 -4.31 13.44 -3.58
CA GLN A 80 -4.23 13.64 -5.02
C GLN A 80 -2.77 13.65 -5.48
N VAL A 81 -1.91 14.45 -4.83
CA VAL A 81 -0.49 14.56 -5.16
C VAL A 81 0.22 13.23 -5.01
N ARG A 82 0.00 12.49 -3.91
CA ARG A 82 0.51 11.11 -3.74
C ARG A 82 0.02 10.19 -4.86
N GLY A 83 -1.23 10.34 -5.30
CA GLY A 83 -1.80 9.64 -6.45
C GLY A 83 -1.07 9.94 -7.76
N THR A 84 -0.79 11.21 -8.03
CA THR A 84 -0.03 11.67 -9.21
C THR A 84 1.42 11.16 -9.19
N LEU A 85 2.09 11.20 -8.05
CA LEU A 85 3.43 10.63 -7.93
C LEU A 85 3.42 9.12 -8.17
N SER A 86 2.44 8.42 -7.62
CA SER A 86 2.32 6.96 -7.77
C SER A 86 1.98 6.53 -9.20
N SER A 87 1.23 7.34 -9.95
CA SER A 87 0.96 7.04 -11.37
C SER A 87 2.20 7.23 -12.24
N ARG A 88 3.08 8.17 -11.87
CA ARG A 88 4.30 8.53 -12.62
C ARG A 88 5.50 7.64 -12.29
N PHE A 89 5.79 7.44 -11.02
CA PHE A 89 6.97 6.70 -10.54
C PHE A 89 6.66 5.24 -10.15
N GLY A 90 5.38 4.87 -10.13
CA GLY A 90 4.93 3.50 -9.90
C GLY A 90 4.19 3.32 -8.57
N PRO A 91 3.44 2.21 -8.44
CA PRO A 91 2.52 1.99 -7.33
C PRO A 91 3.22 1.85 -5.97
N GLY A 92 4.51 1.45 -5.96
CA GLY A 92 5.30 1.34 -4.74
C GLY A 92 5.46 2.67 -4.00
N LEU A 93 5.34 3.81 -4.68
CA LEU A 93 5.43 5.13 -4.06
C LEU A 93 4.30 5.39 -3.06
N ARG A 94 3.11 4.79 -3.23
CA ARG A 94 2.02 4.92 -2.24
C ARG A 94 2.38 4.42 -0.86
N ALA A 95 3.24 3.40 -0.78
CA ALA A 95 3.66 2.82 0.49
C ALA A 95 4.75 3.65 1.18
N ARG A 96 5.36 4.61 0.47
CA ARG A 96 6.45 5.41 1.00
C ARG A 96 5.95 6.51 1.92
N THR A 97 6.70 6.70 3.00
CA THR A 97 6.53 7.81 3.93
C THR A 97 6.94 9.13 3.27
N THR A 98 6.52 10.25 3.86
CA THR A 98 6.91 11.58 3.37
C THR A 98 8.43 11.77 3.46
N GLU A 99 9.09 11.23 4.49
CA GLU A 99 10.55 11.33 4.63
C GLU A 99 11.32 10.51 3.59
N GLU A 100 10.80 9.33 3.20
CA GLU A 100 11.38 8.56 2.10
C GLU A 100 11.22 9.26 0.74
N ILE A 101 10.09 9.96 0.53
CA ILE A 101 9.87 10.78 -0.66
C ILE A 101 10.82 11.99 -0.65
N ALA A 102 11.05 12.60 0.51
CA ALA A 102 11.88 13.79 0.69
C ALA A 102 13.38 13.58 0.37
N VAL A 103 13.82 12.32 0.23
CA VAL A 103 15.19 11.98 -0.16
C VAL A 103 15.26 11.26 -1.52
N ASP A 104 14.14 11.17 -2.26
CA ASP A 104 14.10 10.50 -3.55
C ASP A 104 14.69 11.36 -4.67
N LEU A 105 15.88 10.96 -5.13
CA LEU A 105 16.61 11.65 -6.19
C LEU A 105 15.88 11.62 -7.55
N GLN A 106 15.10 10.58 -7.86
CA GLN A 106 14.37 10.53 -9.13
C GLN A 106 13.23 11.54 -9.18
N ILE A 107 12.57 11.74 -8.03
CA ILE A 107 11.52 12.76 -7.91
C ILE A 107 12.15 14.15 -7.94
N LEU A 108 13.27 14.34 -7.24
CA LEU A 108 14.04 15.58 -7.25
C LEU A 108 14.50 15.96 -8.66
N ASP A 109 15.09 15.03 -9.41
CA ASP A 109 15.58 15.26 -10.78
C ASP A 109 14.46 15.67 -11.73
N LEU A 110 13.26 15.09 -11.57
CA LEU A 110 12.11 15.41 -12.43
C LEU A 110 11.49 16.77 -12.09
N LEU A 111 11.37 17.08 -10.80
CA LEU A 111 10.68 18.28 -10.33
C LEU A 111 11.59 19.51 -10.31
N GLY A 112 12.89 19.31 -10.13
CA GLY A 112 13.83 20.34 -9.70
C GLY A 112 13.67 20.68 -8.21
N VAL A 113 14.71 21.29 -7.65
CA VAL A 113 14.85 21.58 -6.21
C VAL A 113 13.63 22.33 -5.65
N GLU A 114 13.25 23.45 -6.28
CA GLU A 114 12.17 24.31 -5.76
C GLU A 114 10.81 23.60 -5.68
N ARG A 115 10.44 22.84 -6.72
CA ARG A 115 9.15 22.12 -6.74
C ARG A 115 9.20 20.89 -5.84
N PHE A 116 10.36 20.27 -5.69
CA PHE A 116 10.57 19.15 -4.78
C PHE A 116 10.46 19.59 -3.31
N ASP A 117 11.04 20.73 -2.95
CA ASP A 117 10.92 21.30 -1.60
C ASP A 117 9.45 21.65 -1.29
N ARG A 118 8.76 22.29 -2.25
CA ARG A 118 7.33 22.62 -2.11
C ARG A 118 6.46 21.37 -1.99
N LEU A 119 6.79 20.29 -2.72
CA LEU A 119 6.12 19.00 -2.60
C LEU A 119 6.29 18.42 -1.20
N THR A 120 7.53 18.35 -0.72
CA THR A 120 7.86 17.80 0.60
C THR A 120 7.16 18.58 1.70
N GLU A 121 7.17 19.91 1.64
CA GLU A 121 6.51 20.75 2.64
C GLU A 121 4.99 20.55 2.64
N LEU A 122 4.36 20.44 1.45
CA LEU A 122 2.94 20.14 1.36
C LEU A 122 2.60 18.80 2.04
N LEU A 123 3.36 17.75 1.75
CA LEU A 123 3.13 16.43 2.32
C LEU A 123 3.36 16.41 3.84
N ARG A 124 4.40 17.07 4.33
CA ARG A 124 4.66 17.22 5.78
C ARG A 124 3.55 17.99 6.47
N THR A 125 3.03 19.03 5.83
CA THR A 125 1.89 19.79 6.34
C THR A 125 0.64 18.92 6.43
N GLY A 126 0.37 18.11 5.39
CA GLY A 126 -0.71 17.13 5.41
C GLY A 126 -0.56 16.09 6.53
N ASP A 127 0.66 15.58 6.75
CA ASP A 127 0.94 14.65 7.84
C ASP A 127 0.71 15.28 9.21
N ARG A 128 1.19 16.51 9.44
CA ARG A 128 0.91 17.24 10.69
C ARG A 128 -0.58 17.42 10.92
N LEU A 129 -1.31 17.83 9.87
CA LEU A 129 -2.75 18.06 9.95
C LEU A 129 -3.52 16.79 10.26
N LYS A 130 -3.13 15.64 9.68
CA LYS A 130 -3.75 14.34 9.94
C LYS A 130 -3.71 13.93 11.42
N PHE A 131 -2.70 14.39 12.16
CA PHE A 131 -2.54 14.12 13.59
C PHE A 131 -2.90 15.32 14.49
N ALA A 132 -3.20 16.48 13.91
CA ALA A 132 -3.57 17.67 14.67
C ALA A 132 -5.04 17.62 15.12
N ARG A 133 -5.35 18.40 16.16
CA ARG A 133 -6.73 18.71 16.51
C ARG A 133 -7.29 19.74 15.52
N GLN A 134 -8.56 19.58 15.16
CA GLN A 134 -9.29 20.48 14.25
C GLN A 134 -9.11 21.95 14.66
N GLY A 135 -8.90 22.84 13.69
CA GLY A 135 -8.79 24.29 13.89
C GLY A 135 -7.36 24.84 13.93
N THR A 136 -6.35 24.04 13.58
CA THR A 136 -4.93 24.45 13.60
C THR A 136 -4.42 24.93 12.24
N ALA A 137 -5.20 24.77 11.16
CA ALA A 137 -4.71 24.98 9.80
C ALA A 137 -4.80 26.42 9.26
N GLY A 138 -5.18 27.42 10.08
CA GLY A 138 -5.55 28.77 9.61
C GLY A 138 -4.64 29.37 8.53
N ALA A 139 -3.32 29.38 8.76
CA ALA A 139 -2.35 29.93 7.80
C ALA A 139 -2.21 29.13 6.49
N VAL A 140 -2.49 27.83 6.52
CA VAL A 140 -2.40 26.94 5.33
C VAL A 140 -3.66 27.04 4.48
N VAL A 141 -4.80 27.37 5.11
CA VAL A 141 -6.07 27.59 4.39
C VAL A 141 -5.93 28.73 3.38
N ASP A 142 -5.28 29.81 3.76
CA ASP A 142 -5.10 31.00 2.91
C ASP A 142 -4.31 30.68 1.64
N GLN A 143 -3.44 29.67 1.69
CA GLN A 143 -2.60 29.25 0.57
C GLN A 143 -3.20 28.10 -0.25
N LEU A 144 -4.37 27.57 0.15
CA LEU A 144 -4.95 26.37 -0.47
C LEU A 144 -5.19 26.54 -1.97
N GLY A 145 -5.65 27.72 -2.41
CA GLY A 145 -5.88 28.01 -3.82
C GLY A 145 -4.59 27.90 -4.66
N GLU A 146 -3.49 28.45 -4.16
CA GLU A 146 -2.19 28.36 -4.82
C GLU A 146 -1.65 26.93 -4.84
N LEU A 147 -1.84 26.19 -3.73
CA LEU A 147 -1.42 24.79 -3.62
C LEU A 147 -2.19 23.89 -4.60
N VAL A 148 -3.49 24.13 -4.79
CA VAL A 148 -4.30 23.43 -5.78
C VAL A 148 -3.84 23.72 -7.20
N ALA A 149 -3.58 24.99 -7.53
CA ALA A 149 -3.06 25.38 -8.84
C ALA A 149 -1.69 24.75 -9.11
N TRP A 150 -0.80 24.78 -8.12
CA TRP A 150 0.52 24.15 -8.19
C TRP A 150 0.43 22.63 -8.37
N ALA A 151 -0.43 21.95 -7.60
CA ALA A 151 -0.61 20.50 -7.72
C ALA A 151 -1.17 20.10 -9.09
N SER A 152 -2.06 20.93 -9.66
CA SER A 152 -2.58 20.73 -11.02
C SER A 152 -1.47 20.87 -12.07
N ALA A 153 -0.47 21.73 -11.84
CA ALA A 153 0.70 21.84 -12.71
C ALA A 153 1.64 20.62 -12.62
N LEU A 154 1.62 19.85 -11.51
CA LEU A 154 2.36 18.58 -11.44
C LEU A 154 1.77 17.52 -12.39
N ASP A 155 0.45 17.54 -12.59
CA ASP A 155 -0.22 16.60 -13.50
C ASP A 155 0.18 16.82 -14.97
N THR A 156 0.66 18.01 -15.34
CA THR A 156 1.06 18.33 -16.72
C THR A 156 2.54 18.04 -17.02
N LEU A 157 3.33 17.64 -16.02
CA LEU A 157 4.76 17.35 -16.21
C LEU A 157 4.98 16.19 -17.19
N PRO A 158 6.13 16.15 -17.89
CA PRO A 158 6.49 14.99 -18.69
C PRO A 158 6.59 13.74 -17.81
N HIS A 159 6.21 12.57 -18.34
CA HIS A 159 6.42 11.31 -17.62
C HIS A 159 7.93 11.02 -17.56
N PRO A 160 8.45 10.55 -16.42
CA PRO A 160 9.83 10.10 -16.36
C PRO A 160 10.03 8.98 -17.40
N PRO A 161 11.21 8.93 -18.06
CA PRO A 161 11.51 7.84 -18.97
C PRO A 161 11.35 6.53 -18.19
N ARG A 162 10.52 5.61 -18.72
CA ARG A 162 10.37 4.30 -18.08
C ARG A 162 11.75 3.66 -17.98
N PRO A 163 12.16 3.13 -16.82
CA PRO A 163 13.37 2.35 -16.74
C PRO A 163 13.22 1.22 -17.75
N VAL A 164 14.02 1.26 -18.81
CA VAL A 164 14.10 0.18 -19.78
C VAL A 164 14.56 -1.02 -18.95
N ASN A 165 13.64 -1.96 -18.75
CA ASN A 165 13.91 -3.13 -17.92
C ASN A 165 14.91 -4.01 -18.67
N ASP A 166 16.20 -3.68 -18.54
CA ASP A 166 17.32 -4.34 -19.20
C ASP A 166 17.53 -5.79 -18.71
N GLN A 167 16.67 -6.25 -17.79
CA GLN A 167 16.61 -7.65 -17.37
C GLN A 167 16.24 -8.61 -18.51
N ASN A 168 15.62 -8.13 -19.60
CA ASN A 168 15.42 -8.93 -20.82
C ASN A 168 16.62 -8.91 -21.78
N ARG A 169 17.67 -8.14 -21.50
CA ARG A 169 18.98 -8.23 -22.18
C ARG A 169 19.89 -9.27 -21.53
N ARG A 170 19.32 -10.38 -21.01
CA ARG A 170 20.10 -11.61 -20.82
C ARG A 170 20.51 -12.10 -22.21
N SER A 171 21.74 -11.75 -22.61
CA SER A 171 22.41 -12.28 -23.79
C SER A 171 22.16 -13.79 -23.91
N PRO A 172 21.64 -14.28 -25.05
CA PRO A 172 21.42 -15.72 -25.29
C PRO A 172 22.69 -16.60 -25.35
N GLY A 173 23.85 -16.12 -24.87
CA GLY A 173 25.16 -16.69 -25.16
C GLY A 173 25.75 -17.68 -24.14
N GLU A 174 25.29 -17.70 -22.88
CA GLU A 174 25.98 -18.46 -21.81
C GLU A 174 25.35 -19.83 -21.49
N ARG A 175 24.90 -20.58 -22.52
CA ARG A 175 24.37 -21.95 -22.34
C ARG A 175 25.27 -23.07 -22.86
N ASN A 176 26.50 -22.77 -23.29
CA ASN A 176 27.43 -23.80 -23.79
C ASN A 176 28.71 -23.82 -22.96
N GLY A 177 28.76 -24.63 -21.89
CA GLY A 177 30.00 -24.76 -21.12
C GLY A 177 30.09 -25.92 -20.12
N ARG A 178 29.01 -26.62 -19.78
CA ARG A 178 29.09 -27.81 -18.91
C ARG A 178 29.09 -29.09 -19.74
N ARG A 179 30.22 -29.36 -20.39
CA ARG A 179 30.56 -30.71 -20.87
C ARG A 179 31.37 -31.38 -19.76
N SER A 180 30.73 -32.24 -18.98
CA SER A 180 31.42 -33.04 -17.95
C SER A 180 32.50 -33.93 -18.59
N PRO A 181 33.67 -34.12 -17.97
CA PRO A 181 34.65 -35.09 -18.43
C PRO A 181 34.10 -36.50 -18.20
N ARG A 182 34.06 -37.29 -19.28
CA ARG A 182 33.76 -38.72 -19.23
C ARG A 182 35.03 -39.42 -18.72
N THR A 183 34.98 -39.95 -17.51
CA THR A 183 36.02 -40.85 -16.99
C THR A 183 35.79 -42.25 -17.54
N ASP A 184 36.65 -42.70 -18.45
CA ASP A 184 36.74 -44.12 -18.84
C ASP A 184 37.63 -44.87 -17.84
N PRO A 185 37.22 -46.05 -17.35
CA PRO A 185 38.10 -46.90 -16.54
C PRO A 185 39.02 -47.76 -17.43
N PRO A 186 40.23 -48.10 -16.95
CA PRO A 186 41.14 -48.99 -17.67
C PRO A 186 40.62 -50.43 -17.68
N ARG A 187 40.70 -51.08 -18.84
CA ARG A 187 40.53 -52.54 -18.99
C ARG A 187 41.84 -53.23 -18.63
N SER A 188 41.75 -54.21 -17.73
CA SER A 188 42.76 -55.25 -17.50
C SER A 188 42.69 -56.34 -18.57
#